data_AF-A0A921MFJ2-F1
#
_entry.id   AF-A0A921MFJ2-F1
#
_cell.length_a   1.000
_cell.length_b   1.000
_cell.length_c   1.000
_cell.angle_alpha   90.00
_cell.angle_beta   90.00
_cell.angle_gamma   90.00
#
_symmetry.space_group_name_H-M   'P 1'
#
loop_
_entity.id
_entity.type
_entity.pdbx_description
1 polymer ?
#
loop_
_entity_poly.entity_id
_entity_poly.type
_entity_poly.pdbx_seq_one_letter_code
_entity_poly.pdbx_strand_id
1 'polypeptide(L)' 'MYDLHRMRLLRELAHRGTLAAVARALDLSPSAVSQQLSLLAREVGE' A
#
# COMPACT_ATOMS: atom_id res chain seq x y z
N MET A 1 15.36 -3.19 7.24
CA MET A 1 15.70 -3.00 5.80
C MET A 1 14.58 -2.17 5.20
N TYR A 2 14.88 -1.03 4.56
CA TYR A 2 13.83 -0.18 3.99
C TYR A 2 13.20 -0.85 2.77
N ASP A 3 11.89 -1.10 2.82
CA ASP A 3 11.14 -1.70 1.74
C ASP A 3 10.60 -0.59 0.81
N LEU A 4 11.27 -0.42 -0.34
CA LEU A 4 10.87 0.54 -1.37
C LEU A 4 9.44 0.28 -1.89
N HIS A 5 8.99 -0.97 -1.86
CA HIS A 5 7.63 -1.31 -2.27
C HIS A 5 6.60 -0.74 -1.29
N ARG A 6 6.88 -0.80 0.02
CA ARG A 6 6.04 -0.17 1.06
C ARG A 6 6.02 1.35 0.94
N MET A 7 7.19 1.97 0.71
CA MET A 7 7.28 3.41 0.47
C MET A 7 6.48 3.83 -0.77
N ARG A 8 6.55 3.05 -1.85
CA ARG A 8 5.76 3.29 -3.06
C ARG A 8 4.27 3.17 -2.78
N LEU A 9 3.83 2.11 -2.08
CA LEU A 9 2.42 1.91 -1.71
C LEU A 9 1.84 3.12 -0.96
N LEU A 10 2.54 3.60 0.07
CA LEU A 10 2.13 4.76 0.87
C LEU A 10 2.10 6.05 0.05
N ARG A 11 3.10 6.28 -0.80
CA ARG A 11 3.14 7.43 -1.70
C ARG A 11 1.98 7.43 -2.68
N GLU A 12 1.71 6.29 -3.32
CA GLU A 12 0.62 6.19 -4.28
C GLU A 12 -0.74 6.37 -3.60
N LEU A 13 -0.89 5.88 -2.36
CA LEU A 13 -2.10 6.07 -1.55
C LEU A 13 -2.32 7.53 -1.17
N ALA A 14 -1.27 8.22 -0.72
CA ALA A 14 -1.32 9.66 -0.43
C ALA A 14 -1.68 10.49 -1.67
N HIS A 15 -1.21 10.07 -2.85
CA HIS A 15 -1.47 10.78 -4.10
C HIS A 15 -2.87 10.50 -4.68
N ARG A 16 -3.38 9.27 -4.59
CA ARG A 16 -4.64 8.84 -5.23
C ARG A 16 -5.85 8.77 -4.31
N GLY A 17 -5.64 8.73 -3.00
CA GLY A 17 -6.70 8.75 -1.98
C GLY A 17 -7.57 7.49 -1.87
N THR A 18 -7.48 6.52 -2.79
CA THR A 18 -8.31 5.30 -2.74
C THR A 18 -7.51 4.04 -3.06
N LEU A 19 -7.85 2.93 -2.37
CA LEU A 19 -7.22 1.62 -2.59
C LEU A 19 -7.40 1.12 -4.02
N ALA A 20 -8.57 1.35 -4.62
CA ALA A 20 -8.84 0.93 -6.00
C ALA A 20 -7.97 1.66 -7.01
N ALA A 21 -7.73 2.97 -6.82
CA ALA A 21 -6.86 3.74 -7.70
C ALA A 21 -5.38 3.35 -7.54
N VAL A 22 -4.94 3.02 -6.32
CA VAL A 22 -3.60 2.49 -6.06
C VAL A 22 -3.42 1.13 -6.71
N ALA A 23 -4.39 0.23 -6.56
CA ALA A 23 -4.38 -1.10 -7.15
C ALA A 23 -4.20 -1.03 -8.68
N ARG A 24 -4.98 -0.17 -9.36
CA ARG A 24 -4.81 0.06 -10.81
C ARG A 24 -3.45 0.63 -11.19
N ALA A 25 -2.88 1.51 -10.37
CA ALA A 25 -1.60 2.14 -10.67
C ALA A 25 -0.38 1.23 -10.45
N LEU A 26 -0.56 0.16 -9.67
CA LEU A 26 0.49 -0.79 -9.33
C LEU A 26 0.29 -2.15 -10.02
N ASP A 27 -0.72 -2.28 -10.91
CA ASP A 27 -1.14 -3.55 -11.52
C ASP A 27 -1.41 -4.65 -10.48
N LEU A 28 -2.06 -4.26 -9.38
CA LEU A 28 -2.42 -5.14 -8.26
C LEU A 28 -3.95 -5.27 -8.13
N SER A 29 -4.39 -6.29 -7.40
CA SER A 29 -5.77 -6.37 -6.94
C SER A 29 -6.01 -5.45 -5.73
N PRO A 30 -7.23 -4.94 -5.52
CA PRO A 30 -7.57 -4.17 -4.32
C PRO A 30 -7.34 -4.95 -3.01
N SER A 31 -7.54 -6.27 -3.03
CA SER A 31 -7.31 -7.15 -1.87
C SER A 31 -5.82 -7.31 -1.56
N ALA A 32 -4.94 -7.30 -2.56
CA ALA A 32 -3.49 -7.32 -2.35
C ALA A 32 -3.02 -6.01 -1.66
N VAL A 33 -3.51 -4.86 -2.14
CA VAL A 33 -3.21 -3.55 -1.53
C VAL A 33 -3.70 -3.51 -0.08
N SER A 34 -4.93 -3.98 0.18
CA SER A 34 -5.47 -4.04 1.54
C SER A 34 -4.63 -4.93 2.46
N GLN A 35 -4.18 -6.10 1.98
CA GLN A 35 -3.33 -7.00 2.77
C GLN A 35 -1.97 -6.36 3.10
N GLN A 36 -1.33 -5.71 2.14
CA GLN A 36 -0.05 -5.03 2.37
C GLN A 36 -0.17 -3.89 3.38
N LEU A 37 -1.26 -3.12 3.33
CA LEU A 37 -1.52 -2.08 4.32
C LEU A 37 -1.78 -2.65 5.72
N SER A 38 -2.54 -3.75 5.83
CA SER A 38 -2.77 -4.40 7.13
C SER A 38 -1.48 -4.93 7.74
N LEU A 39 -0.57 -5.48 6.93
CA LEU A 39 0.75 -5.91 7.41
C LEU A 39 1.57 -4.71 7.89
N LEU A 40 1.62 -3.64 7.09
CA LEU A 40 2.35 -2.42 7.45
C LEU A 40 1.82 -1.79 8.75
N ALA A 41 0.50 -1.72 8.92
CA ALA A 41 -0.12 -1.16 10.13
C ALA A 41 0.25 -1.96 11.38
N ARG A 42 0.35 -3.28 11.27
CA ARG A 42 0.79 -4.14 12.37
C ARG A 42 2.26 -3.91 12.72
N GLU A 43 3.13 -3.75 11.72
CA GLU A 43 4.57 -3.53 11.95
C GLU A 43 4.90 -2.15 12.54
N VAL A 44 4.06 -1.14 12.30
CA VAL A 44 4.24 0.22 12.83
C VAL A 44 3.51 0.40 14.18
N GLY A 45 2.51 -0.44 14.46
CA GLY A 45 1.78 -0.44 15.74
C GLY A 45 2.47 -1.18 16.88
N GLU A 46 3.62 -1.81 16.62
CA GLU A 46 4.50 -2.49 17.57
C GLU A 46 5.71 -1.61 17.95
#